data_AF-A0A7S4JFU5-F1
#
_entry.id   AF-A0A7S4JFU5-F1
#
_cell.length_a   1.000
_cell.length_b   1.000
_cell.length_c   1.000
_cell.angle_alpha   90.00
_cell.angle_beta   90.00
_cell.angle_gamma   90.00
#
_symmetry.space_group_name_H-M   'P 1'
#
loop_
_entity.id
_entity.type
_entity.pdbx_description
1 polymer ?
#
loop_
_entity_poly.entity_id
_entity_poly.type
_entity_poly.pdbx_seq_one_letter_code
_entity_poly.pdbx_strand_id
1 'polypeptide(L)'
;PPGVGSEAYWRAALRGGGGGSRGEGRGADGDGDRRSGRGGPVLSLLGSSTRTHPLLRAASDDLGAALSRRFSGYLSRDAAAGRAPEGEDCSEALETLLEWRDDYEPPGGSPWDDADEGEYFDGNDD
;
A
#
# COMPACT_ATOMS: atom_id res chain seq x y z
N PRO A 1 29.83 -12.14 -3.39
CA PRO A 1 28.41 -12.53 -3.52
C PRO A 1 27.46 -11.40 -3.08
N PRO A 2 26.87 -10.65 -4.02
CA PRO A 2 25.78 -9.72 -3.73
C PRO A 2 24.49 -10.54 -3.71
N GLY A 3 23.78 -10.69 -2.59
CA GLY A 3 22.57 -11.52 -2.69
C GLY A 3 21.68 -11.75 -1.49
N VAL A 4 21.93 -11.13 -0.32
CA VAL A 4 21.00 -11.33 0.81
C VAL A 4 20.59 -10.02 1.46
N GLY A 5 21.55 -9.10 1.65
CA GLY A 5 21.26 -7.80 2.26
C GLY A 5 20.49 -6.83 1.37
N SER A 6 20.82 -6.76 0.08
CA SER A 6 20.13 -5.86 -0.87
C SER A 6 18.70 -6.30 -1.17
N GLU A 7 18.46 -7.62 -1.24
CA GLU A 7 17.11 -8.15 -1.44
C GLU A 7 16.22 -7.91 -0.20
N ALA A 8 16.77 -8.10 1.00
CA ALA A 8 16.06 -7.79 2.24
C ALA A 8 15.71 -6.30 2.36
N TYR A 9 16.60 -5.42 1.92
CA TYR A 9 16.39 -3.97 1.86
C TYR A 9 15.24 -3.59 0.90
N TRP A 10 15.28 -4.05 -0.35
CA TRP A 10 14.21 -3.75 -1.31
C TRP A 10 12.89 -4.41 -0.94
N ARG A 11 12.91 -5.59 -0.32
CA ARG A 11 11.69 -6.22 0.23
C ARG A 11 11.11 -5.45 1.41
N ALA A 12 11.92 -4.80 2.23
CA ALA A 12 11.44 -3.91 3.28
C ALA A 12 10.83 -2.64 2.67
N ALA A 13 11.50 -2.03 1.68
CA ALA A 13 11.02 -0.81 1.02
C ALA A 13 9.76 -1.01 0.15
N LEU A 14 9.54 -2.21 -0.41
CA LEU A 14 8.46 -2.51 -1.36
C LEU A 14 7.33 -3.37 -0.78
N ARG A 15 7.35 -3.66 0.53
CA ARG A 15 6.40 -4.61 1.16
C ARG A 15 4.94 -4.14 1.13
N GLY A 16 4.71 -2.84 0.94
CA GLY A 16 3.38 -2.23 0.88
C GLY A 16 2.54 -2.51 -0.38
N GLY A 17 3.03 -3.27 -1.38
CA GLY A 17 2.34 -3.44 -2.68
C GLY A 17 1.91 -4.88 -3.06
N GLY A 18 1.97 -5.84 -2.13
CA GLY A 18 2.00 -7.28 -2.46
C GLY A 18 0.76 -8.10 -2.16
N GLY A 19 -0.46 -7.58 -2.35
CA GLY A 19 -1.73 -8.33 -2.24
C GLY A 19 -2.17 -8.96 -3.57
N GLY A 20 -1.25 -9.54 -4.35
CA GLY A 20 -1.54 -10.15 -5.64
C GLY A 20 -1.91 -11.64 -5.50
N SER A 21 -3.20 -11.93 -5.61
CA SER A 21 -3.76 -13.29 -5.67
C SER A 21 -3.02 -14.14 -6.72
N ARG A 22 -2.37 -15.21 -6.28
CA ARG A 22 -1.80 -16.25 -7.15
C ARG A 22 -2.94 -17.10 -7.70
N GLY A 23 -3.47 -16.72 -8.85
CA GLY A 23 -4.30 -17.57 -9.69
C GLY A 23 -3.43 -18.43 -10.61
N GLU A 24 -3.47 -19.75 -10.41
CA GLU A 24 -2.89 -20.76 -11.29
C GLU A 24 -3.33 -20.57 -12.75
N GLY A 25 -2.36 -20.52 -13.65
CA GLY A 25 -2.59 -20.59 -15.08
C GLY A 25 -2.97 -22.02 -15.50
N ARG A 26 -4.15 -22.18 -16.07
CA ARG A 26 -4.44 -23.25 -17.05
C ARG A 26 -4.61 -22.60 -18.41
N GLY A 27 -3.75 -23.00 -19.35
CA GLY A 27 -3.80 -22.54 -20.72
C GLY A 27 -5.10 -22.94 -21.41
N ALA A 28 -5.56 -22.04 -22.28
CA ALA A 28 -6.43 -22.37 -23.40
C ALA A 28 -6.09 -21.38 -24.51
N ASP A 29 -5.26 -21.85 -25.45
CA ASP A 29 -5.21 -21.32 -26.80
C ASP A 29 -6.64 -21.34 -27.37
N GLY A 30 -7.12 -20.18 -27.80
CA GLY A 30 -8.52 -19.99 -28.16
C GLY A 30 -8.72 -18.71 -28.97
N ASP A 31 -8.40 -18.84 -30.24
CA ASP A 31 -8.82 -18.05 -31.39
C ASP A 31 -10.13 -17.25 -31.22
N GLY A 32 -10.07 -15.97 -31.60
CA GLY A 32 -11.15 -15.32 -32.33
C GLY A 32 -12.45 -15.03 -31.59
N ASP A 33 -12.53 -13.89 -30.91
CA ASP A 33 -13.80 -13.16 -30.86
C ASP A 33 -13.63 -11.65 -30.63
N ARG A 34 -13.54 -10.90 -31.73
CA ARG A 34 -13.69 -9.44 -31.75
C ARG A 34 -15.17 -9.06 -31.58
N ARG A 35 -15.79 -9.47 -30.47
CA ARG A 35 -17.09 -8.94 -30.05
C ARG A 35 -16.91 -7.58 -29.40
N SER A 36 -16.83 -6.58 -30.29
CA SER A 36 -17.31 -5.24 -30.00
C SER A 36 -18.74 -5.32 -29.47
N GLY A 37 -18.99 -4.68 -28.31
CA GLY A 37 -20.33 -4.20 -27.95
C GLY A 37 -21.02 -4.90 -26.78
N ARG A 38 -20.57 -4.58 -25.56
CA ARG A 38 -21.38 -3.95 -24.46
C ARG A 38 -20.58 -4.06 -23.15
N GLY A 39 -19.51 -3.27 -23.04
CA GLY A 39 -19.01 -2.90 -21.72
C GLY A 39 -20.09 -2.02 -21.07
N GLY A 40 -20.70 -2.49 -19.99
CA GLY A 40 -21.53 -1.61 -19.15
C GLY A 40 -20.72 -0.38 -18.72
N PRO A 41 -21.35 0.76 -18.39
CA PRO A 41 -20.62 1.96 -18.00
C PRO A 41 -19.69 1.64 -16.83
N VAL A 42 -18.40 1.87 -17.01
CA VAL A 42 -17.42 1.80 -15.93
C VAL A 42 -17.59 3.07 -15.10
N LEU A 43 -18.08 2.93 -13.88
CA LEU A 43 -18.14 4.01 -12.91
C LEU A 43 -16.85 3.99 -12.08
N SER A 44 -16.05 5.04 -12.23
CA SER A 44 -14.88 5.28 -11.37
C SER A 44 -15.25 6.30 -10.31
N LEU A 45 -15.09 5.93 -9.04
CA LEU A 45 -15.27 6.83 -7.90
C LEU A 45 -13.89 7.27 -7.41
N LEU A 46 -13.63 8.57 -7.45
CA LEU A 46 -12.49 9.19 -6.79
C LEU A 46 -13.01 9.89 -5.53
N GLY A 47 -12.68 9.34 -4.37
CA GLY A 47 -13.07 9.89 -3.07
C GLY A 47 -11.85 10.30 -2.27
N SER A 48 -11.88 11.49 -1.68
CA SER A 48 -10.97 11.83 -0.58
C SER A 48 -11.51 11.20 0.70
N SER A 49 -10.71 10.39 1.39
CA SER A 49 -11.13 9.67 2.58
C SER A 49 -9.95 9.45 3.53
N THR A 50 -10.22 9.56 4.84
CA THR A 50 -9.29 9.19 5.92
C THR A 50 -9.01 7.67 5.96
N ARG A 51 -9.73 6.86 5.19
CA ARG A 51 -9.46 5.41 5.03
C ARG A 51 -8.08 5.10 4.45
N THR A 52 -7.39 6.08 3.86
CA THR A 52 -6.01 5.95 3.37
C THR A 52 -4.98 6.04 4.49
N HIS A 53 -5.35 6.55 5.67
CA HIS A 53 -4.48 6.66 6.85
C HIS A 53 -3.68 5.39 7.20
N PRO A 54 -4.26 4.18 7.30
CA PRO A 54 -3.49 2.97 7.58
C PRO A 54 -2.44 2.65 6.50
N LEU A 55 -2.69 3.01 5.23
CA LEU A 55 -1.70 2.84 4.15
C LEU A 55 -0.56 3.84 4.28
N LEU A 56 -0.86 5.11 4.58
CA LEU A 56 0.15 6.15 4.82
C LEU A 56 1.02 5.81 6.02
N ARG A 57 0.42 5.32 7.11
CA ARG A 57 1.14 4.86 8.30
C ARG A 57 2.07 3.68 7.98
N ALA A 58 1.58 2.67 7.28
CA ALA A 58 2.42 1.52 6.89
C ALA A 58 3.58 1.97 5.98
N ALA A 59 3.32 2.85 5.01
CA ALA A 59 4.35 3.37 4.12
C ALA A 59 5.41 4.20 4.86
N SER A 60 5.00 5.06 5.80
CA SER A 60 5.93 5.85 6.62
C SER A 60 6.80 4.96 7.51
N ASP A 61 6.21 3.92 8.11
CA ASP A 61 6.93 2.99 8.99
C ASP A 61 7.94 2.16 8.21
N ASP A 62 7.54 1.64 7.04
CA ASP A 62 8.42 0.85 6.15
C ASP A 62 9.58 1.70 5.60
N LEU A 63 9.29 2.93 5.15
CA LEU A 63 10.33 3.85 4.66
C LEU A 63 11.28 4.29 5.78
N GLY A 64 10.76 4.60 6.97
CA GLY A 64 11.56 4.90 8.14
C GLY A 64 12.46 3.73 8.55
N ALA A 65 11.96 2.49 8.46
CA ALA A 65 12.75 1.29 8.69
C ALA A 65 13.86 1.12 7.62
N ALA A 66 13.55 1.39 6.35
CA ALA A 66 14.50 1.33 5.24
C ALA A 66 15.60 2.41 5.32
N LEU A 67 15.29 3.58 5.88
CA LEU A 67 16.26 4.67 6.11
C LEU A 67 17.06 4.51 7.41
N SER A 68 16.76 3.50 8.23
CA SER A 68 17.49 3.25 9.45
C SER A 68 18.99 3.01 9.21
N ARG A 69 19.81 3.27 10.24
CA ARG A 69 21.27 3.07 10.20
C ARG A 69 21.69 1.65 9.81
N ARG A 70 20.78 0.68 9.94
CA ARG A 70 21.00 -0.72 9.54
C ARG A 70 21.15 -0.87 8.02
N PHE A 71 20.46 -0.05 7.24
CA PHE A 71 20.41 -0.17 5.78
C PHE A 71 21.02 1.01 5.03
N SER A 72 21.49 2.05 5.73
CA SER A 72 22.09 3.25 5.13
C SER A 72 23.20 2.95 4.13
N GLY A 73 24.05 1.95 4.40
CA GLY A 73 25.12 1.55 3.49
C GLY A 73 24.63 0.97 2.15
N TYR A 74 23.45 0.34 2.12
CA TYR A 74 22.84 -0.14 0.87
C TYR A 74 22.26 1.02 0.07
N LEU A 75 21.59 1.96 0.74
CA LEU A 75 21.06 3.17 0.11
C LEU A 75 22.18 4.02 -0.51
N SER A 76 23.25 4.31 0.23
CA SER A 76 24.38 5.10 -0.30
C SER A 76 25.04 4.42 -1.50
N ARG A 77 25.12 3.09 -1.50
CA ARG A 77 25.67 2.32 -2.62
C ARG A 77 24.77 2.38 -3.85
N ASP A 78 23.45 2.22 -3.68
CA ASP A 78 22.49 2.24 -4.79
C ASP A 78 22.29 3.66 -5.33
N ALA A 79 22.35 4.69 -4.47
CA ALA A 79 22.37 6.10 -4.88
C ALA A 79 23.60 6.43 -5.72
N ALA A 80 24.80 6.02 -5.28
CA ALA A 80 26.03 6.20 -6.06
C ALA A 80 26.02 5.43 -7.40
N ALA A 81 25.22 4.37 -7.50
CA ALA A 81 25.00 3.61 -8.74
C ALA A 81 23.86 4.17 -9.62
N GLY A 82 23.21 5.26 -9.20
CA GLY A 82 22.06 5.87 -9.89
C GLY A 82 20.81 4.99 -9.91
N ARG A 83 20.67 4.04 -8.97
CA ARG A 83 19.55 3.09 -8.87
C ARG A 83 18.51 3.47 -7.84
N ALA A 84 18.93 4.27 -6.86
CA ALA A 84 18.07 4.80 -5.81
C ALA A 84 18.20 6.33 -5.78
N PRO A 85 17.16 7.04 -5.30
CA PRO A 85 17.26 8.47 -4.99
C PRO A 85 18.26 8.73 -3.86
N GLU A 86 18.64 9.99 -3.68
CA GLU A 86 19.59 10.36 -2.64
C GLU A 86 18.95 10.22 -1.25
N GLY A 87 19.80 10.05 -0.22
CA GLY A 87 19.32 9.89 1.14
C GLY A 87 18.55 11.11 1.67
N GLU A 88 18.91 12.30 1.19
CA GLU A 88 18.22 13.56 1.50
C GLU A 88 16.80 13.55 0.90
N ASP A 89 16.65 13.22 -0.38
CA ASP A 89 15.35 13.07 -1.05
C ASP A 89 14.45 12.06 -0.33
N CYS A 90 15.02 10.93 0.10
CA CYS A 90 14.26 9.91 0.83
C CYS A 90 13.78 10.42 2.20
N SER A 91 14.58 11.27 2.85
CA SER A 91 14.26 11.84 4.16
C SER A 91 13.15 12.89 4.03
N GLU A 92 13.20 13.73 3.00
CA GLU A 92 12.13 14.69 2.65
C GLU A 92 10.81 13.97 2.31
N ALA A 93 10.89 12.87 1.53
CA ALA A 93 9.73 12.05 1.23
C ALA A 93 9.12 11.42 2.48
N LEU A 94 9.94 10.98 3.45
CA LEU A 94 9.46 10.48 4.73
C LEU A 94 8.76 11.58 5.55
N GLU A 95 9.32 12.78 5.61
CA GLU A 95 8.71 13.93 6.29
C GLU A 95 7.33 14.25 5.69
N THR A 96 7.24 14.29 4.36
CA THR A 96 5.97 14.51 3.65
C THR A 96 4.94 13.42 3.96
N LEU A 97 5.37 12.14 4.00
CA LEU A 97 4.49 11.03 4.36
C LEU A 97 3.97 11.11 5.79
N LEU A 98 4.79 11.60 6.72
CA LEU A 98 4.38 11.81 8.11
C LEU A 98 3.37 12.96 8.22
N GLU A 99 3.60 14.07 7.53
CA GLU A 99 2.64 15.19 7.46
C GLU A 99 1.28 14.72 6.90
N TRP A 100 1.28 14.01 5.77
CA TRP A 100 0.04 13.48 5.19
C TRP A 100 -0.64 12.45 6.08
N ARG A 101 0.13 11.62 6.79
CA ARG A 101 -0.47 10.69 7.76
C ARG A 101 -1.22 11.47 8.82
N ASP A 102 -0.62 12.52 9.37
CA ASP A 102 -1.22 13.31 10.44
C ASP A 102 -2.45 14.09 9.93
N ASP A 103 -2.43 14.62 8.69
CA ASP A 103 -3.59 15.27 8.06
C ASP A 103 -4.77 14.31 7.81
N TYR A 104 -4.47 13.05 7.53
CA TYR A 104 -5.48 12.00 7.28
C TYR A 104 -5.88 11.25 8.55
N GLU A 105 -5.38 11.66 9.71
CA GLU A 105 -5.78 11.06 10.99
C GLU A 105 -7.31 11.12 11.11
N PRO A 106 -7.99 9.97 11.25
CA PRO A 106 -9.44 9.96 11.38
C PRO A 106 -9.83 10.73 12.65
N PRO A 107 -10.88 11.57 12.61
CA PRO A 107 -11.35 12.26 13.82
C PRO A 107 -11.67 11.22 14.89
N GLY A 108 -11.09 11.37 16.08
CA GLY A 108 -11.26 10.43 17.18
C GLY A 108 -12.74 10.21 17.50
N GLY A 109 -13.15 8.95 17.61
CA GLY A 109 -14.53 8.55 17.86
C GLY A 109 -15.36 8.50 16.58
N SER A 110 -15.10 7.51 15.72
CA SER A 110 -16.14 7.06 14.79
C SER A 110 -17.24 6.42 15.62
N PRO A 111 -18.51 6.88 15.57
CA PRO A 111 -19.64 6.22 16.25
C PRO A 111 -19.86 4.76 15.81
N TRP A 112 -19.09 4.31 14.81
CA TRP A 112 -19.16 2.99 14.21
C TRP A 112 -18.03 2.05 14.66
N ASP A 113 -17.01 2.54 15.36
CA ASP A 113 -15.96 1.65 15.92
C ASP A 113 -16.43 0.93 17.19
N ASP A 114 -17.44 1.48 17.89
CA ASP A 114 -18.10 0.89 19.06
C ASP A 114 -19.49 0.31 18.76
N ALA A 115 -19.92 0.29 17.49
CA ALA A 115 -21.22 -0.26 17.10
C ALA A 115 -21.15 -1.79 17.06
N ASP A 116 -21.18 -2.37 18.26
CA ASP A 116 -21.76 -3.66 18.63
C ASP A 116 -22.30 -4.46 17.42
N GLU A 117 -21.47 -5.36 16.90
CA GLU A 117 -21.87 -6.40 15.95
C GLU A 117 -22.82 -7.38 16.67
N GLY A 118 -24.08 -6.99 16.94
CA GLY A 118 -24.92 -7.83 17.81
C GLY A 118 -26.43 -7.67 17.80
N GLU A 119 -27.02 -6.49 17.62
CA GLU A 119 -28.41 -6.28 18.09
C GLU A 119 -29.45 -5.77 17.08
N TYR A 120 -29.19 -5.80 15.76
CA TYR A 120 -30.17 -5.25 14.79
C TYR A 120 -31.19 -6.25 14.22
N PHE A 121 -31.15 -7.55 14.59
CA PHE A 121 -32.02 -8.58 14.01
C PHE A 121 -32.74 -9.51 15.00
N ASP A 122 -32.81 -9.20 16.29
CA ASP A 122 -33.55 -10.04 17.27
C ASP A 122 -34.73 -9.29 17.89
N GLY A 123 -35.72 -8.93 17.06
CA GLY A 123 -36.88 -8.19 17.54
C GLY A 123 -38.10 -8.28 16.63
N ASN A 124 -38.28 -9.39 15.91
CA ASN A 124 -39.49 -9.60 15.12
C ASN A 124 -39.97 -11.05 15.13
N ASP A 125 -39.97 -11.66 16.33
CA ASP A 125 -40.77 -12.84 16.64
C ASP A 125 -41.84 -12.46 17.69
N ASP A 126 -43.08 -12.82 17.36
CA ASP A 126 -44.39 -12.67 18.04
C ASP A 126 -45.17 -11.34 17.87
#